data_AF-A0A2N4TJX8-F1
#
_entry.id   AF-A0A2N4TJX8-F1
#
_cell.length_a   1.000
_cell.length_b   1.000
_cell.length_c   1.000
_cell.angle_alpha   90.00
_cell.angle_beta   90.00
_cell.angle_gamma   90.00
#
_symmetry.space_group_name_H-M   'P 1'
#
loop_
_entity.id
_entity.type
_entity.pdbx_description
1 polymer ?
#
loop_
_entity_poly.entity_id
_entity_poly.type
_entity_poly.pdbx_seq_one_letter_code
_entity_poly.pdbx_strand_id
1 'polypeptide(L)'
;MATATLCKLGQSEINVQEAIRLRQIALTDEQPMPPFTCMECGRSVRPHQGGGHTPSHFEHLRRNRNCSLSHKATPQKTSAVKQSSSINTATLARLTAGGDNYIRTKDGEVKGLALRLDLNERAPEVIVVGKGPRIERRARLLLDTPHAVPTYVKRGTNAWEYLGEYRATAYRTDKSTIAQYRGDRRTDEIAGILFLESAAVASVSVRGGGFADPQTRAEIEQAAIHFVTRELKREGFTVEDRQRENCGYDLLARRGEEELLYEVKGTDALVPRFFISRNERNCSTRNKNWRLAVVTSARVNPSLLVLTSAEMEDRFTFECLAWECTTVTPTA
;
A
#
# COMPACT_ATOMS: atom_id res chain seq x y z
N MET A 1 4.62 -0.98 -33.76
CA MET A 1 3.84 -0.05 -34.62
C MET A 1 2.50 0.21 -33.96
N ALA A 2 1.83 1.36 -34.13
CA ALA A 2 2.32 2.63 -34.69
C ALA A 2 2.30 3.70 -33.59
N THR A 3 3.44 4.36 -33.36
CA THR A 3 3.53 5.49 -32.41
C THR A 3 3.15 6.76 -33.14
N ALA A 4 1.92 7.24 -32.93
CA ALA A 4 1.48 8.51 -33.50
C ALA A 4 2.38 9.64 -32.99
N THR A 5 3.08 10.34 -33.87
CA THR A 5 3.94 11.49 -33.53
C THR A 5 3.25 12.83 -33.71
N LEU A 6 2.01 12.82 -34.21
CA LEU A 6 1.19 13.98 -34.58
C LEU A 6 -0.24 13.81 -34.03
N CYS A 7 -0.87 14.91 -33.64
CA CYS A 7 -2.26 14.97 -33.20
C CYS A 7 -2.93 16.28 -33.67
N LYS A 8 -4.26 16.37 -33.59
CA LYS A 8 -4.98 17.63 -33.79
C LYS A 8 -5.22 18.34 -32.47
N LEU A 9 -4.97 19.65 -32.47
CA LEU A 9 -5.45 20.61 -31.47
C LEU A 9 -6.32 21.64 -32.19
N GLY A 10 -7.65 21.50 -32.06
CA GLY A 10 -8.59 22.25 -32.89
C GLY A 10 -8.46 21.86 -34.37
N GLN A 11 -8.18 22.84 -35.24
CA GLN A 11 -7.92 22.62 -36.67
C GLN A 11 -6.44 22.41 -37.00
N SER A 12 -5.53 22.65 -36.05
CA SER A 12 -4.08 22.60 -36.27
C SER A 12 -3.50 21.22 -35.96
N GLU A 13 -2.57 20.77 -36.80
CA GLU A 13 -1.75 19.59 -36.54
C GLU A 13 -0.53 19.98 -35.72
N ILE A 14 -0.24 19.24 -34.63
CA ILE A 14 0.90 19.49 -33.76
C ILE A 14 1.64 18.19 -33.41
N ASN A 15 2.95 18.29 -33.22
CA ASN A 15 3.82 17.18 -32.84
C ASN A 15 3.84 16.93 -31.31
N VAL A 16 4.42 15.80 -30.90
CA VAL A 16 4.45 15.40 -29.47
C VAL A 16 5.19 16.38 -28.58
N GLN A 17 6.32 16.95 -29.01
CA GLN A 17 7.11 17.88 -28.19
C GLN A 17 6.31 19.15 -27.90
N GLU A 18 5.64 19.69 -28.91
CA GLU A 18 4.79 20.87 -28.76
C GLU A 18 3.56 20.57 -27.88
N ALA A 19 2.93 19.40 -28.02
CA ALA A 19 1.83 19.00 -27.15
C ALA A 19 2.26 18.75 -25.69
N ILE A 20 3.51 18.30 -25.44
CA ILE A 20 4.08 18.24 -24.08
C ILE A 20 4.25 19.65 -23.51
N ARG A 21 4.82 20.58 -24.30
CA ARG A 21 5.04 21.97 -23.89
C ARG A 21 3.72 22.67 -23.54
N LEU A 22 2.72 22.59 -24.41
CA LEU A 22 1.38 23.16 -24.18
C LEU A 22 0.68 22.54 -22.96
N ARG A 23 0.89 21.24 -22.72
CA ARG A 23 0.40 20.57 -21.51
C ARG A 23 1.11 21.06 -20.23
N GLN A 24 2.41 21.31 -20.28
CA GLN A 24 3.16 21.84 -19.14
C GLN A 24 2.73 23.26 -18.81
N ILE A 25 2.59 24.13 -19.82
CA ILE A 25 2.08 25.50 -19.65
C ILE A 25 0.70 25.49 -19.00
N ALA A 26 -0.25 24.69 -19.51
CA ALA A 26 -1.59 24.59 -18.92
C ALA A 26 -1.59 24.08 -17.46
N LEU A 27 -0.63 23.23 -17.08
CA LEU A 27 -0.48 22.77 -15.68
C LEU A 27 0.14 23.84 -14.76
N THR A 28 1.07 24.64 -15.26
CA THR A 28 1.70 25.74 -14.51
C THR A 28 0.74 26.91 -14.30
N ASP A 29 -0.07 27.23 -15.32
CA ASP A 29 -0.96 28.40 -15.35
C ASP A 29 -2.39 28.07 -14.85
N GLU A 30 -2.58 26.89 -14.26
CA GLU A 30 -3.86 26.31 -13.80
C GLU A 30 -4.99 26.33 -14.85
N GLN A 31 -4.64 26.27 -16.14
CA GLN A 31 -5.59 26.34 -17.25
C GLN A 31 -6.19 24.97 -17.62
N PRO A 32 -7.37 24.95 -18.28
CA PRO A 32 -7.95 23.73 -18.81
C PRO A 32 -7.00 22.99 -19.77
N MET A 33 -6.86 21.68 -19.55
CA MET A 33 -6.02 20.80 -20.36
C MET A 33 -6.38 20.86 -21.86
N PRO A 34 -5.42 21.16 -22.77
CA PRO A 34 -5.71 21.28 -24.20
C PRO A 34 -6.27 19.98 -24.83
N PRO A 35 -7.32 20.05 -25.65
CA PRO A 35 -8.00 18.87 -26.20
C PRO A 35 -7.25 18.27 -27.41
N PHE A 36 -6.23 17.45 -27.12
CA PHE A 36 -5.50 16.69 -28.14
C PHE A 36 -6.33 15.52 -28.68
N THR A 37 -6.45 15.37 -30.01
CA THR A 37 -7.23 14.31 -30.66
C THR A 37 -6.46 13.56 -31.75
N CYS A 38 -6.79 12.29 -31.95
CA CYS A 38 -6.14 11.42 -32.93
C CYS A 38 -6.43 11.87 -34.37
N MET A 39 -5.38 11.94 -35.19
CA MET A 39 -5.49 12.25 -36.63
C MET A 39 -6.45 11.32 -37.39
N GLU A 40 -6.48 10.04 -37.03
CA GLU A 40 -7.25 9.00 -37.72
C GLU A 40 -8.72 8.92 -37.23
N CYS A 41 -8.94 8.85 -35.91
CA CYS A 41 -10.26 8.55 -35.36
C CYS A 41 -10.91 9.67 -34.54
N GLY A 42 -10.28 10.85 -34.44
CA GLY A 42 -10.81 12.02 -33.72
C GLY A 42 -10.95 11.88 -32.21
N ARG A 43 -10.65 10.71 -31.63
CA ARG A 43 -10.74 10.47 -30.19
C ARG A 43 -9.58 11.10 -29.43
N SER A 44 -9.81 11.44 -28.16
CA SER A 44 -8.81 12.06 -27.30
C SER A 44 -7.55 11.20 -27.14
N VAL A 45 -6.40 11.86 -27.31
CA VAL A 45 -5.07 11.28 -27.10
C VAL A 45 -4.31 12.09 -26.05
N ARG A 46 -3.22 11.54 -25.55
CA ARG A 46 -2.31 12.21 -24.61
C ARG A 46 -0.88 12.16 -25.16
N PRO A 47 -0.13 13.26 -25.14
CA PRO A 47 1.30 13.22 -25.43
C PRO A 47 2.06 12.55 -24.28
N HIS A 48 2.93 11.60 -24.64
CA HIS A 48 3.87 10.94 -23.74
C HIS A 48 5.29 11.24 -24.20
N GLN A 49 6.12 11.70 -23.27
CA GLN A 49 7.55 11.90 -23.49
C GLN A 49 8.23 10.53 -23.57
N GLY A 50 9.08 10.36 -24.59
CA GLY A 50 9.88 9.16 -24.76
C GLY A 50 10.89 8.97 -23.63
N GLY A 51 11.19 7.72 -23.32
CA GLY A 51 12.19 7.31 -22.33
C GLY A 51 12.81 5.97 -22.72
N GLY A 52 14.12 5.84 -22.49
CA GLY A 52 14.88 4.68 -22.97
C GLY A 52 14.81 4.54 -24.50
N HIS A 53 14.34 3.39 -24.98
CA HIS A 53 14.25 3.06 -26.41
C HIS A 53 12.91 3.39 -27.09
N THR A 54 11.97 4.06 -26.40
CA THR A 54 10.66 4.41 -26.99
C THR A 54 10.60 5.90 -27.31
N PRO A 55 10.37 6.31 -28.59
CA PRO A 55 10.24 7.72 -28.95
C PRO A 55 8.97 8.34 -28.34
N SER A 56 8.99 9.66 -28.16
CA SER A 56 7.81 10.43 -27.77
C SER A 56 6.65 10.16 -28.73
N HIS A 57 5.45 9.92 -28.19
CA HIS A 57 4.27 9.56 -28.97
C HIS A 57 2.97 9.99 -28.30
N PHE A 58 1.89 9.99 -29.08
CA PHE A 58 0.53 10.12 -28.60
C PHE A 58 -0.08 8.74 -28.31
N GLU A 59 -0.66 8.58 -27.12
CA GLU A 59 -1.44 7.40 -26.76
C GLU A 59 -2.93 7.75 -26.62
N HIS A 60 -3.81 6.84 -27.03
CA HIS A 60 -5.25 7.02 -26.91
C HIS A 60 -5.70 6.89 -25.45
N LEU A 61 -6.47 7.86 -24.93
CA LEU A 61 -7.00 7.81 -23.57
C LEU A 61 -7.97 6.64 -23.33
N ARG A 62 -8.56 6.09 -24.41
CA ARG A 62 -9.34 4.85 -24.40
C ARG A 62 -8.98 4.03 -25.65
N ARG A 63 -8.63 2.75 -25.46
CA ARG A 63 -8.24 1.84 -26.55
C ARG A 63 -9.33 1.73 -27.61
N ASN A 64 -8.99 1.99 -28.87
CA ASN A 64 -9.92 1.96 -29.99
C ASN A 64 -9.51 0.88 -31.01
N ARG A 65 -10.11 -0.32 -30.94
CA ARG A 65 -9.77 -1.44 -31.85
C ARG A 65 -10.10 -1.16 -33.33
N ASN A 66 -10.72 -0.03 -33.64
CA ASN A 66 -11.04 0.40 -35.00
C ASN A 66 -10.14 1.57 -35.47
N CYS A 67 -9.02 1.82 -34.79
CA CYS A 67 -8.02 2.84 -35.16
C CYS A 67 -6.63 2.22 -35.20
N SER A 68 -5.94 2.32 -36.34
CA SER A 68 -4.59 1.80 -36.56
C SER A 68 -3.57 2.39 -35.57
N LEU A 69 -3.71 3.68 -35.24
CA LEU A 69 -2.93 4.40 -34.23
C LEU A 69 -3.29 4.05 -32.77
N SER A 70 -4.16 3.06 -32.55
CA SER A 70 -4.60 2.59 -31.22
C SER A 70 -4.35 1.08 -30.99
N HIS A 71 -3.69 0.40 -31.93
CA HIS A 71 -3.32 -1.01 -31.84
C HIS A 71 -1.87 -1.23 -31.39
N LYS A 72 -1.67 -2.32 -30.63
CA LYS A 72 -0.38 -3.02 -30.49
C LYS A 72 -0.64 -4.53 -30.53
N ALA A 73 0.09 -5.23 -31.38
CA ALA A 73 0.24 -6.68 -31.43
C ALA A 73 1.74 -7.02 -31.65
N THR A 74 2.19 -8.15 -31.12
CA THR A 74 3.61 -8.51 -30.85
C THR A 74 4.27 -9.32 -31.98
N PRO A 75 5.61 -9.46 -32.06
CA PRO A 75 6.32 -10.52 -31.31
C PRO A 75 7.72 -10.13 -30.73
N GLN A 76 8.44 -11.12 -30.17
CA GLN A 76 9.59 -11.01 -29.26
C GLN A 76 10.96 -10.66 -29.89
N LYS A 77 11.85 -9.99 -29.11
CA LYS A 77 13.20 -10.48 -28.72
C LYS A 77 13.88 -9.60 -27.64
N THR A 78 14.62 -10.27 -26.75
CA THR A 78 15.68 -9.83 -25.78
C THR A 78 16.10 -8.34 -25.75
N SER A 79 16.34 -7.69 -24.59
CA SER A 79 17.16 -8.14 -23.43
C SER A 79 16.70 -7.60 -22.04
N ALA A 80 17.31 -8.10 -20.96
CA ALA A 80 16.93 -7.88 -19.54
C ALA A 80 17.14 -6.42 -19.05
N VAL A 81 16.56 -5.90 -17.96
CA VAL A 81 16.06 -6.46 -16.68
C VAL A 81 14.76 -5.67 -16.31
N LYS A 82 13.73 -6.14 -15.58
CA LYS A 82 13.55 -7.24 -14.59
C LYS A 82 12.35 -8.14 -14.96
N GLN A 83 11.69 -8.85 -14.03
CA GLN A 83 10.51 -9.68 -14.31
C GLN A 83 9.28 -9.38 -13.43
N SER A 84 8.15 -9.09 -14.08
CA SER A 84 6.84 -9.68 -13.77
C SER A 84 6.22 -10.18 -15.08
N SER A 85 6.08 -11.50 -15.23
CA SER A 85 5.65 -12.12 -16.50
C SER A 85 4.18 -12.54 -16.44
N SER A 86 3.34 -11.94 -17.29
CA SER A 86 1.96 -12.38 -17.46
C SER A 86 1.91 -13.81 -18.01
N ILE A 87 1.18 -14.69 -17.33
CA ILE A 87 0.94 -16.09 -17.72
C ILE A 87 -0.43 -16.24 -18.39
N ASN A 88 -0.65 -17.38 -19.05
CA ASN A 88 -1.93 -17.74 -19.65
C ASN A 88 -2.78 -18.63 -18.72
N THR A 89 -4.05 -18.85 -19.06
CA THR A 89 -5.02 -19.58 -18.21
C THR A 89 -4.67 -21.05 -18.03
N ALA A 90 -4.06 -21.70 -19.04
CA ALA A 90 -3.63 -23.10 -18.94
C ALA A 90 -2.43 -23.23 -17.97
N THR A 91 -1.48 -22.30 -18.03
CA THR A 91 -0.37 -22.23 -17.08
C THR A 91 -0.87 -21.94 -15.66
N LEU A 92 -1.80 -20.99 -15.49
CA LEU A 92 -2.42 -20.72 -14.19
C LEU A 92 -3.12 -21.98 -13.63
N ALA A 93 -3.93 -22.65 -14.45
CA ALA A 93 -4.64 -23.86 -14.03
C ALA A 93 -3.68 -24.97 -13.58
N ARG A 94 -2.53 -25.12 -14.24
CA ARG A 94 -1.48 -26.08 -13.83
C ARG A 94 -0.81 -25.68 -12.52
N LEU A 95 -0.52 -24.39 -12.32
CA LEU A 95 0.15 -23.88 -11.11
C LEU A 95 -0.77 -23.94 -9.87
N THR A 96 -2.05 -23.61 -10.03
CA THR A 96 -2.99 -23.49 -8.91
C THR A 96 -4.04 -24.60 -8.85
N ALA A 97 -3.90 -25.69 -9.60
CA ALA A 97 -4.87 -26.81 -9.66
C ALA A 97 -6.30 -26.48 -10.16
N GLY A 98 -6.45 -25.55 -11.11
CA GLY A 98 -7.62 -25.47 -11.99
C GLY A 98 -8.99 -25.13 -11.35
N GLY A 99 -10.08 -25.37 -12.09
CA GLY A 99 -11.48 -25.14 -11.69
C GLY A 99 -12.05 -23.72 -11.91
N ASP A 100 -13.26 -23.47 -11.39
CA ASP A 100 -14.01 -22.21 -11.62
C ASP A 100 -13.92 -21.22 -10.45
N ASN A 101 -13.52 -21.67 -9.27
CA ASN A 101 -13.43 -20.83 -8.07
C ASN A 101 -12.19 -19.92 -8.09
N TYR A 102 -12.22 -18.78 -7.41
CA TYR A 102 -11.07 -17.89 -7.29
C TYR A 102 -10.11 -18.28 -6.16
N ILE A 103 -10.58 -18.97 -5.11
CA ILE A 103 -9.72 -19.68 -4.14
C ILE A 103 -9.52 -21.10 -4.68
N ARG A 104 -8.30 -21.42 -5.10
CA ARG A 104 -8.00 -22.67 -5.78
C ARG A 104 -7.51 -23.71 -4.78
N THR A 105 -8.05 -24.92 -4.85
CA THR A 105 -7.81 -25.95 -3.83
C THR A 105 -7.69 -27.33 -4.45
N LYS A 106 -6.79 -28.16 -3.93
CA LYS A 106 -6.65 -29.56 -4.30
C LYS A 106 -6.32 -30.38 -3.05
N ASP A 107 -6.94 -31.55 -2.93
CA ASP A 107 -6.63 -32.54 -1.89
C ASP A 107 -6.69 -32.00 -0.45
N GLY A 108 -7.60 -31.04 -0.20
CA GLY A 108 -7.78 -30.39 1.11
C GLY A 108 -6.98 -29.11 1.32
N GLU A 109 -6.00 -28.80 0.45
CA GLU A 109 -5.10 -27.66 0.58
C GLU A 109 -5.44 -26.51 -0.39
N VAL A 110 -5.08 -25.28 -0.04
CA VAL A 110 -5.09 -24.14 -0.96
C VAL A 110 -3.83 -24.15 -1.84
N LYS A 111 -4.02 -23.99 -3.15
CA LYS A 111 -2.94 -24.03 -4.15
C LYS A 111 -2.69 -22.69 -4.86
N GLY A 112 -3.46 -21.65 -4.52
CA GLY A 112 -3.29 -20.30 -5.06
C GLY A 112 -4.60 -19.55 -5.28
N LEU A 113 -4.50 -18.28 -5.67
CA LEU A 113 -5.64 -17.39 -5.91
C LEU A 113 -5.70 -16.94 -7.36
N ALA A 114 -6.89 -16.99 -7.95
CA ALA A 114 -7.18 -16.58 -9.33
C ALA A 114 -8.23 -15.46 -9.32
N LEU A 115 -7.80 -14.26 -8.97
CA LEU A 115 -8.66 -13.13 -8.65
C LEU A 115 -9.02 -12.31 -9.91
N ARG A 116 -10.20 -11.69 -9.88
CA ARG A 116 -10.62 -10.71 -10.90
C ARG A 116 -10.98 -9.41 -10.22
N LEU A 117 -10.38 -8.31 -10.67
CA LEU A 117 -10.56 -6.99 -10.06
C LEU A 117 -11.96 -6.40 -10.36
N ASP A 118 -12.57 -6.77 -11.49
CA ASP A 118 -13.97 -6.42 -11.81
C ASP A 118 -15.00 -7.08 -10.88
N LEU A 119 -14.57 -8.04 -10.05
CA LEU A 119 -15.37 -8.68 -9.01
C LEU A 119 -14.86 -8.39 -7.60
N ASN A 120 -13.66 -7.83 -7.45
CA ASN A 120 -13.04 -7.49 -6.16
C ASN A 120 -12.04 -6.36 -6.41
N GLU A 121 -12.50 -5.11 -6.41
CA GLU A 121 -11.67 -3.96 -6.80
C GLU A 121 -10.46 -3.76 -5.88
N ARG A 122 -10.60 -4.15 -4.61
CA ARG A 122 -9.58 -4.08 -3.55
C ARG A 122 -8.78 -5.39 -3.39
N ALA A 123 -8.87 -6.32 -4.34
CA ALA A 123 -8.05 -7.53 -4.33
C ALA A 123 -6.61 -7.24 -4.80
N PRO A 124 -5.60 -7.94 -4.26
CA PRO A 124 -5.70 -9.13 -3.39
C PRO A 124 -5.95 -8.85 -1.90
N GLU A 125 -5.67 -7.66 -1.39
CA GLU A 125 -5.67 -7.34 0.05
C GLU A 125 -7.05 -7.47 0.71
N VAL A 126 -8.12 -7.21 -0.04
CA VAL A 126 -9.51 -7.44 0.40
C VAL A 126 -10.30 -8.19 -0.65
N ILE A 127 -10.93 -9.29 -0.23
CA ILE A 127 -11.82 -10.12 -1.04
C ILE A 127 -13.22 -10.10 -0.44
N VAL A 128 -14.21 -9.73 -1.26
CA VAL A 128 -15.63 -9.76 -0.89
C VAL A 128 -16.16 -11.16 -1.18
N VAL A 129 -16.31 -11.97 -0.14
CA VAL A 129 -16.69 -13.38 -0.23
C VAL A 129 -18.21 -13.50 -0.41
N GLY A 130 -18.63 -13.96 -1.60
CA GLY A 130 -20.04 -14.24 -1.88
C GLY A 130 -20.56 -15.47 -1.12
N LYS A 131 -21.88 -15.53 -0.88
CA LYS A 131 -22.52 -16.67 -0.23
C LYS A 131 -22.45 -17.94 -1.06
N GLY A 132 -22.35 -19.06 -0.37
CA GLY A 132 -22.43 -20.39 -0.95
C GLY A 132 -21.47 -21.36 -0.26
N PRO A 133 -21.91 -22.60 0.05
CA PRO A 133 -21.19 -23.51 0.93
C PRO A 133 -19.79 -23.87 0.43
N ARG A 134 -19.58 -23.89 -0.90
CA ARG A 134 -18.26 -24.14 -1.51
C ARG A 134 -17.30 -22.94 -1.41
N ILE A 135 -17.81 -21.72 -1.45
CA ILE A 135 -17.00 -20.49 -1.40
C ILE A 135 -16.61 -20.20 0.06
N GLU A 136 -17.59 -20.24 0.97
CA GLU A 136 -17.38 -20.02 2.39
C GLU A 136 -16.42 -21.02 3.03
N ARG A 137 -16.52 -22.32 2.69
CA ARG A 137 -15.58 -23.34 3.17
C ARG A 137 -14.15 -23.07 2.70
N ARG A 138 -13.98 -22.54 1.48
CA ARG A 138 -12.66 -22.18 0.93
C ARG A 138 -12.11 -20.89 1.53
N ALA A 139 -12.96 -19.93 1.87
CA ALA A 139 -12.55 -18.71 2.58
C ALA A 139 -12.04 -19.03 3.99
N ARG A 140 -12.73 -19.93 4.73
CA ARG A 140 -12.24 -20.45 6.02
C ARG A 140 -10.93 -21.23 5.85
N LEU A 141 -10.87 -22.19 4.93
CA LEU A 141 -9.66 -22.95 4.65
C LEU A 141 -8.44 -22.08 4.30
N LEU A 142 -8.64 -20.97 3.58
CA LEU A 142 -7.58 -20.00 3.27
C LEU A 142 -7.15 -19.17 4.49
N LEU A 143 -8.06 -18.86 5.42
CA LEU A 143 -7.71 -18.28 6.72
C LEU A 143 -6.95 -19.27 7.61
N ASP A 144 -7.34 -20.54 7.59
CA ASP A 144 -6.71 -21.62 8.37
C ASP A 144 -5.38 -22.10 7.74
N THR A 145 -5.01 -21.61 6.55
CA THR A 145 -3.76 -21.96 5.87
C THR A 145 -2.60 -21.15 6.47
N PRO A 146 -1.59 -21.78 7.11
CA PRO A 146 -0.55 -21.08 7.86
C PRO A 146 0.53 -20.41 6.99
N HIS A 147 0.41 -20.52 5.66
CA HIS A 147 1.43 -20.10 4.70
C HIS A 147 0.78 -19.24 3.60
N ALA A 148 1.59 -18.37 2.99
CA ALA A 148 1.14 -17.61 1.85
C ALA A 148 1.02 -18.51 0.60
N VAL A 149 0.10 -18.14 -0.30
CA VAL A 149 -0.23 -18.89 -1.52
C VAL A 149 -0.13 -18.02 -2.78
N PRO A 150 0.22 -18.60 -3.94
CA PRO A 150 0.56 -17.82 -5.12
C PRO A 150 -0.68 -17.15 -5.69
N THR A 151 -0.63 -15.83 -5.83
CA THR A 151 -1.80 -15.00 -6.12
C THR A 151 -1.68 -14.33 -7.48
N TYR A 152 -2.72 -14.48 -8.29
CA TYR A 152 -2.78 -13.99 -9.66
C TYR A 152 -4.03 -13.14 -9.88
N VAL A 153 -3.89 -12.04 -10.62
CA VAL A 153 -5.01 -11.20 -11.07
C VAL A 153 -5.19 -11.27 -12.58
N LYS A 154 -6.46 -11.33 -13.00
CA LYS A 154 -6.81 -11.30 -14.43
C LYS A 154 -6.59 -9.90 -15.00
N ARG A 155 -5.66 -9.76 -15.95
CA ARG A 155 -5.40 -8.52 -16.70
C ARG A 155 -6.08 -8.48 -18.07
N GLY A 156 -6.55 -9.63 -18.58
CA GLY A 156 -7.31 -9.70 -19.82
C GLY A 156 -7.77 -11.11 -20.17
N THR A 157 -8.25 -11.28 -21.40
CA THR A 157 -8.54 -12.62 -21.95
C THR A 157 -7.23 -13.39 -22.06
N ASN A 158 -7.18 -14.54 -21.38
CA ASN A 158 -6.01 -15.42 -21.33
C ASN A 158 -4.71 -14.75 -20.81
N ALA A 159 -4.83 -13.70 -20.00
CA ALA A 159 -3.70 -12.96 -19.43
C ALA A 159 -3.90 -12.77 -17.92
N TRP A 160 -2.98 -13.35 -17.14
CA TRP A 160 -2.97 -13.35 -15.69
C TRP A 160 -1.60 -12.85 -15.20
N GLU A 161 -1.59 -11.82 -14.38
CA GLU A 161 -0.37 -11.34 -13.74
C GLU A 161 -0.22 -12.00 -12.37
N TYR A 162 1.00 -12.45 -12.06
CA TYR A 162 1.38 -12.89 -10.73
C TYR A 162 1.68 -11.67 -9.85
N LEU A 163 1.01 -11.53 -8.72
CA LEU A 163 1.22 -10.43 -7.76
C LEU A 163 2.14 -10.80 -6.61
N GLY A 164 2.48 -12.07 -6.44
CA GLY A 164 3.24 -12.58 -5.31
C GLY A 164 2.47 -13.64 -4.51
N GLU A 165 3.11 -14.08 -3.44
CA GLU A 165 2.51 -14.95 -2.43
C GLU A 165 1.66 -14.11 -1.46
N TYR A 166 0.45 -14.54 -1.10
CA TYR A 166 -0.41 -13.86 -0.11
C TYR A 166 -1.02 -14.83 0.90
N ARG A 167 -1.11 -14.44 2.17
CA ARG A 167 -1.84 -15.18 3.23
C ARG A 167 -3.07 -14.42 3.69
N ALA A 168 -4.11 -15.11 4.14
CA ALA A 168 -5.25 -14.47 4.79
C ALA A 168 -4.96 -14.21 6.27
N THR A 169 -5.46 -13.09 6.78
CA THR A 169 -5.22 -12.60 8.15
C THR A 169 -6.49 -12.51 8.98
N ALA A 170 -7.63 -12.30 8.32
CA ALA A 170 -8.93 -12.20 8.96
C ALA A 170 -10.06 -12.56 7.98
N TYR A 171 -11.07 -13.28 8.48
CA TYR A 171 -12.39 -13.34 7.88
C TYR A 171 -13.38 -12.64 8.83
N ARG A 172 -14.19 -11.71 8.30
CA ARG A 172 -15.15 -10.91 9.06
C ARG A 172 -16.54 -11.04 8.45
N THR A 173 -17.52 -11.34 9.28
CA THR A 173 -18.91 -11.59 8.87
C THR A 173 -19.91 -10.61 9.52
N ASP A 174 -19.42 -9.63 10.27
CA ASP A 174 -20.23 -8.61 10.91
C ASP A 174 -20.78 -7.61 9.87
N LYS A 175 -21.94 -7.01 10.19
CA LYS A 175 -22.67 -6.13 9.26
C LYS A 175 -21.90 -4.85 8.93
N SER A 176 -21.11 -4.32 9.87
CA SER A 176 -20.29 -3.12 9.72
C SER A 176 -19.19 -3.33 8.69
N THR A 177 -18.36 -4.36 8.84
CA THR A 177 -17.29 -4.68 7.89
C THR A 177 -17.87 -5.00 6.51
N ILE A 178 -18.96 -5.77 6.43
CA ILE A 178 -19.62 -6.03 5.14
C ILE A 178 -20.09 -4.71 4.49
N ALA A 179 -20.70 -3.78 5.23
CA ALA A 179 -21.13 -2.50 4.69
C ALA A 179 -19.98 -1.62 4.17
N GLN A 180 -18.81 -1.65 4.82
CA GLN A 180 -17.62 -0.86 4.45
C GLN A 180 -16.89 -1.37 3.19
N TYR A 181 -16.93 -2.68 2.94
CA TYR A 181 -16.12 -3.33 1.89
C TYR A 181 -16.92 -3.95 0.74
N ARG A 182 -18.25 -4.04 0.83
CA ARG A 182 -19.11 -4.64 -0.22
C ARG A 182 -19.06 -3.94 -1.60
N GLY A 183 -18.70 -2.65 -1.65
CA GLY A 183 -18.90 -1.82 -2.84
C GLY A 183 -20.38 -1.75 -3.22
N ASP A 184 -20.69 -1.91 -4.51
CA ASP A 184 -22.07 -1.88 -5.03
C ASP A 184 -22.84 -3.20 -4.83
N ARG A 185 -22.21 -4.24 -4.27
CA ARG A 185 -22.86 -5.54 -4.07
C ARG A 185 -23.94 -5.49 -2.99
N ARG A 186 -25.02 -6.23 -3.23
CA ARG A 186 -26.08 -6.42 -2.25
C ARG A 186 -25.56 -7.18 -1.03
N THR A 187 -25.98 -6.75 0.16
CA THR A 187 -25.51 -7.34 1.44
C THR A 187 -26.01 -8.76 1.65
N ASP A 188 -27.17 -9.13 1.09
CA ASP A 188 -27.73 -10.47 1.17
C ASP A 188 -27.01 -11.50 0.28
N GLU A 189 -26.14 -11.07 -0.62
CA GLU A 189 -25.31 -11.94 -1.49
C GLU A 189 -23.91 -12.23 -0.90
N ILE A 190 -23.55 -11.56 0.20
CA ILE A 190 -22.20 -11.61 0.81
C ILE A 190 -22.20 -12.48 2.07
N ALA A 191 -21.21 -13.37 2.19
CA ALA A 191 -20.97 -14.16 3.39
C ALA A 191 -19.99 -13.49 4.36
N GLY A 192 -19.04 -12.71 3.84
CA GLY A 192 -18.08 -11.98 4.65
C GLY A 192 -16.98 -11.30 3.82
N ILE A 193 -16.05 -10.66 4.52
CA ILE A 193 -14.89 -9.97 3.96
C ILE A 193 -13.64 -10.71 4.43
N LEU A 194 -12.80 -11.12 3.48
CA LEU A 194 -11.52 -11.79 3.75
C LEU A 194 -10.38 -10.81 3.49
N PHE A 195 -9.52 -10.63 4.49
CA PHE A 195 -8.35 -9.74 4.44
C PHE A 195 -7.09 -10.56 4.23
N LEU A 196 -6.20 -10.07 3.36
CA LEU A 196 -4.97 -10.74 2.97
C LEU A 196 -3.78 -9.77 3.03
N GLU A 197 -2.57 -10.32 3.18
CA GLU A 197 -1.31 -9.61 3.11
C GLU A 197 -0.28 -10.35 2.24
N SER A 198 0.62 -9.60 1.60
CA SER A 198 1.67 -10.17 0.73
C SER A 198 2.84 -10.72 1.55
N ALA A 199 3.35 -11.89 1.18
CA ALA A 199 4.58 -12.45 1.72
C ALA A 199 5.85 -11.99 0.96
N ALA A 200 5.72 -11.29 -0.18
CA ALA A 200 6.84 -10.56 -0.77
C ALA A 200 7.22 -9.31 0.06
N VAL A 201 6.32 -8.84 0.93
CA VAL A 201 6.60 -7.83 1.96
C VAL A 201 7.29 -8.50 3.16
N ALA A 202 8.50 -9.04 2.93
CA ALA A 202 9.30 -9.73 3.95
C ALA A 202 10.82 -9.77 3.70
N SER A 203 11.46 -8.71 3.17
CA SER A 203 12.94 -8.59 3.22
C SER A 203 13.50 -7.15 3.20
N VAL A 204 12.93 -6.28 4.04
CA VAL A 204 13.79 -5.48 4.92
C VAL A 204 13.49 -5.98 6.33
N SER A 205 14.50 -6.50 7.03
CA SER A 205 14.40 -7.22 8.32
C SER A 205 14.07 -6.34 9.53
N VAL A 206 13.33 -5.24 9.31
CA VAL A 206 12.75 -4.26 10.25
C VAL A 206 12.00 -4.76 11.50
N ARG A 207 12.06 -6.06 11.87
CA ARG A 207 11.21 -6.76 12.86
C ARG A 207 9.77 -6.22 13.00
N GLY A 208 8.87 -6.63 12.09
CA GLY A 208 7.42 -6.75 12.38
C GLY A 208 6.46 -5.60 12.04
N GLY A 209 6.26 -5.24 10.76
CA GLY A 209 5.20 -4.30 10.39
C GLY A 209 5.41 -3.60 9.05
N GLY A 210 4.55 -3.91 8.08
CA GLY A 210 4.36 -3.05 6.92
C GLY A 210 3.69 -1.76 7.39
N PHE A 211 4.31 -0.62 7.09
CA PHE A 211 3.71 0.65 7.48
C PHE A 211 2.46 0.91 6.66
N ALA A 212 1.40 1.24 7.38
CA ALA A 212 0.24 1.99 6.91
C ALA A 212 0.56 3.06 5.85
N ASP A 213 -0.42 3.41 5.02
CA ASP A 213 -0.36 4.63 4.21
C ASP A 213 -0.23 5.88 5.13
N PRO A 214 0.20 7.05 4.62
CA PRO A 214 0.45 8.22 5.46
C PRO A 214 -0.76 8.69 6.27
N GLN A 215 -1.99 8.55 5.75
CA GLN A 215 -3.20 8.91 6.50
C GLN A 215 -3.41 7.90 7.64
N THR A 216 -3.36 6.60 7.36
CA THR A 216 -3.50 5.56 8.38
C THR A 216 -2.39 5.65 9.45
N ARG A 217 -1.17 6.08 9.12
CA ARG A 217 -0.12 6.38 10.13
C ARG A 217 -0.53 7.52 11.05
N ALA A 218 -0.94 8.65 10.48
CA ALA A 218 -1.38 9.81 11.25
C ALA A 218 -2.58 9.47 12.16
N GLU A 219 -3.54 8.66 11.68
CA GLU A 219 -4.65 8.17 12.50
C GLU A 219 -4.19 7.27 13.66
N ILE A 220 -3.20 6.40 13.44
CA ILE A 220 -2.61 5.53 14.48
C ILE A 220 -1.83 6.35 15.52
N GLU A 221 -1.01 7.30 15.06
CA GLU A 221 -0.23 8.21 15.91
C GLU A 221 -1.16 9.08 16.76
N GLN A 222 -2.20 9.67 16.16
CA GLN A 222 -3.21 10.46 16.87
C GLN A 222 -3.99 9.61 17.90
N ALA A 223 -4.36 8.38 17.56
CA ALA A 223 -5.05 7.48 18.48
C ALA A 223 -4.14 7.10 19.67
N ALA A 224 -2.86 6.82 19.44
CA ALA A 224 -1.89 6.52 20.48
C ALA A 224 -1.65 7.72 21.42
N ILE A 225 -1.45 8.93 20.87
CA ILE A 225 -1.29 10.17 21.64
C ILE A 225 -2.52 10.45 22.51
N HIS A 226 -3.72 10.34 21.95
CA HIS A 226 -4.97 10.53 22.69
C HIS A 226 -5.12 9.52 23.82
N PHE A 227 -4.79 8.24 23.56
CA PHE A 227 -4.84 7.18 24.55
C PHE A 227 -3.87 7.42 25.71
N VAL A 228 -2.58 7.63 25.42
CA VAL A 228 -1.55 7.90 26.45
C VAL A 228 -1.90 9.14 27.27
N THR A 229 -2.33 10.24 26.62
CA THR A 229 -2.76 11.47 27.29
C THR A 229 -3.91 11.21 28.27
N ARG A 230 -4.87 10.34 27.92
CA ARG A 230 -6.01 9.99 28.76
C ARG A 230 -5.60 9.15 29.96
N GLU A 231 -4.76 8.14 29.77
CA GLU A 231 -4.28 7.27 30.86
C GLU A 231 -3.45 8.07 31.87
N LEU A 232 -2.51 8.91 31.41
CA LEU A 232 -1.72 9.80 32.26
C LEU A 232 -2.59 10.78 33.07
N LYS A 233 -3.61 11.39 32.44
CA LYS A 233 -4.56 12.26 33.14
C LYS A 233 -5.39 11.50 34.18
N ARG A 234 -5.76 10.25 33.91
CA ARG A 234 -6.44 9.37 34.90
C ARG A 234 -5.54 9.06 36.10
N GLU A 235 -4.22 8.98 35.89
CA GLU A 235 -3.20 8.81 36.94
C GLU A 235 -2.82 10.11 37.66
N GLY A 236 -3.50 11.22 37.36
CA GLY A 236 -3.32 12.51 38.04
C GLY A 236 -2.17 13.37 37.49
N PHE A 237 -1.64 13.07 36.30
CA PHE A 237 -0.68 13.96 35.63
C PHE A 237 -1.39 15.10 34.88
N THR A 238 -0.82 16.30 34.97
CA THR A 238 -0.98 17.33 33.94
C THR A 238 -0.15 16.92 32.73
N VAL A 239 -0.70 17.03 31.52
CA VAL A 239 -0.03 16.60 30.27
C VAL A 239 -0.05 17.73 29.25
N GLU A 240 1.12 18.11 28.77
CA GLU A 240 1.36 19.09 27.70
C GLU A 240 1.82 18.39 26.41
N ASP A 241 1.32 18.85 25.26
CA ASP A 241 1.72 18.40 23.92
C ASP A 241 2.97 19.17 23.48
N ARG A 242 4.00 18.44 23.04
CA ARG A 242 5.31 18.95 22.62
C ARG A 242 5.74 18.40 21.25
N GLN A 243 4.85 17.70 20.54
CA GLN A 243 5.17 16.96 19.29
C GLN A 243 5.81 17.84 18.20
N ARG A 244 5.45 19.13 18.18
CA ARG A 244 5.91 20.10 17.17
C ARG A 244 7.23 20.79 17.52
N GLU A 245 7.80 20.51 18.69
CA GLU A 245 8.95 21.27 19.22
C GLU A 245 10.30 20.58 18.98
N ASN A 246 10.30 19.39 18.36
CA ASN A 246 11.50 18.63 18.03
C ASN A 246 12.44 18.44 19.24
N CYS A 247 11.87 18.19 20.42
CA CYS A 247 12.60 17.99 21.68
C CYS A 247 12.93 16.51 21.99
N GLY A 248 12.59 15.58 21.10
CA GLY A 248 12.86 14.14 21.23
C GLY A 248 11.92 13.40 22.18
N TYR A 249 10.75 13.97 22.45
CA TYR A 249 9.60 13.38 23.14
C TYR A 249 8.31 14.09 22.67
N ASP A 250 7.17 13.40 22.74
CA ASP A 250 5.87 13.91 22.31
C ASP A 250 5.09 14.65 23.40
N LEU A 251 5.11 14.12 24.63
CA LEU A 251 4.27 14.56 25.74
C LEU A 251 5.09 14.84 27.00
N LEU A 252 4.76 15.92 27.70
CA LEU A 252 5.36 16.29 28.98
C LEU A 252 4.35 16.07 30.10
N ALA A 253 4.62 15.10 30.99
CA ALA A 253 3.72 14.72 32.07
C ALA A 253 4.27 15.19 33.42
N ARG A 254 3.45 15.91 34.21
CA ARG A 254 3.84 16.47 35.51
C ARG A 254 2.85 16.12 36.62
N ARG A 255 3.36 15.70 37.78
CA ARG A 255 2.56 15.37 38.99
C ARG A 255 3.36 15.68 40.26
N GLY A 256 3.10 16.82 40.88
CA GLY A 256 3.94 17.33 41.98
C GLY A 256 5.33 17.67 41.45
N GLU A 257 6.37 17.11 42.09
CA GLU A 257 7.77 17.23 41.63
C GLU A 257 8.16 16.22 40.55
N GLU A 258 7.28 15.25 40.23
CA GLU A 258 7.54 14.27 39.17
C GLU A 258 7.30 14.91 37.79
N GLU A 259 8.33 14.87 36.95
CA GLU A 259 8.27 15.28 35.53
C GLU A 259 8.78 14.13 34.66
N LEU A 260 7.99 13.69 33.68
CA LEU A 260 8.31 12.59 32.78
C LEU A 260 8.16 13.01 31.31
N LEU A 261 9.13 12.61 30.48
CA LEU A 261 9.21 12.96 29.06
C LEU A 261 8.78 11.75 28.23
N TYR A 262 7.57 11.75 27.68
CA TYR A 262 7.00 10.60 26.98
C TYR A 262 7.15 10.72 25.47
N GLU A 263 7.88 9.78 24.87
CA GLU A 263 7.83 9.49 23.44
C GLU A 263 6.74 8.43 23.17
N VAL A 264 5.84 8.67 22.22
CA VAL A 264 4.65 7.84 21.99
C VAL A 264 4.70 7.18 20.63
N LYS A 265 4.69 5.84 20.62
CA LYS A 265 4.72 5.04 19.39
C LYS A 265 3.45 4.19 19.25
N GLY A 266 2.69 4.41 18.20
CA GLY A 266 1.44 3.69 17.92
C GLY A 266 1.59 2.59 16.87
N THR A 267 0.83 1.49 17.03
CA THR A 267 0.58 0.50 15.99
C THR A 267 -0.78 -0.18 16.19
N ASP A 268 -1.44 -0.57 15.10
CA ASP A 268 -2.62 -1.46 15.17
C ASP A 268 -2.24 -2.94 15.29
N ALA A 269 -0.97 -3.29 15.11
CA ALA A 269 -0.50 -4.65 15.33
C ALA A 269 -0.57 -5.04 16.82
N LEU A 270 -0.71 -6.33 17.10
CA LEU A 270 -0.63 -6.87 18.48
C LEU A 270 0.80 -6.83 19.03
N VAL A 271 1.80 -6.83 18.15
CA VAL A 271 3.23 -6.84 18.50
C VAL A 271 3.83 -5.46 18.19
N PRO A 272 4.58 -4.86 19.14
CA PRO A 272 5.20 -3.55 18.93
C PRO A 272 6.32 -3.59 17.89
N ARG A 273 6.19 -2.75 16.85
CA ARG A 273 7.27 -2.22 16.00
C ARG A 273 7.02 -0.75 15.79
N PHE A 274 8.10 0.02 15.81
CA PHE A 274 8.10 1.45 15.55
C PHE A 274 9.48 1.84 15.03
N PHE A 275 9.62 3.09 14.58
CA PHE A 275 10.92 3.72 14.40
C PHE A 275 11.14 4.72 15.52
N ILE A 276 12.39 4.82 15.98
CA ILE A 276 12.86 5.92 16.82
C ILE A 276 13.76 6.81 15.96
N SER A 277 13.61 8.13 16.02
CA SER A 277 14.53 9.04 15.34
C SER A 277 15.85 9.17 16.10
N ARG A 278 16.86 9.74 15.42
CA ARG A 278 18.14 10.09 16.06
C ARG A 278 17.92 11.05 17.25
N ASN A 279 16.96 11.95 17.14
CA ASN A 279 16.69 12.95 18.18
C ASN A 279 16.06 12.31 19.42
N GLU A 280 15.06 11.46 19.23
CA GLU A 280 14.39 10.70 20.29
C GLU A 280 15.37 9.80 21.06
N ARG A 281 16.24 9.05 20.36
CA ARG A 281 17.26 8.20 21.02
C ARG A 281 18.37 9.01 21.72
N ASN A 282 18.71 10.18 21.18
CA ASN A 282 19.60 11.13 21.88
C ASN A 282 18.93 11.73 23.12
N CYS A 283 17.60 11.91 23.11
CA CYS A 283 16.85 12.40 24.25
C CYS A 283 16.72 11.34 25.35
N SER A 284 16.44 10.08 24.98
CA SER A 284 16.30 8.96 25.91
C SER A 284 17.58 8.68 26.72
N THR A 285 18.74 8.80 26.06
CA THR A 285 20.06 8.59 26.67
C THR A 285 20.52 9.75 27.56
N ARG A 286 20.04 10.97 27.32
CA ARG A 286 20.40 12.17 28.12
C ARG A 286 19.49 12.39 29.32
N ASN A 287 18.24 11.93 29.27
CA ASN A 287 17.22 12.26 30.26
C ASN A 287 16.71 11.01 30.99
N LYS A 288 17.10 10.81 32.25
CA LYS A 288 16.62 9.71 33.11
C LYS A 288 15.08 9.67 33.30
N ASN A 289 14.41 10.81 33.08
CA ASN A 289 12.96 10.96 33.16
C ASN A 289 12.24 10.61 31.85
N TRP A 290 12.98 10.28 30.78
CA TRP A 290 12.39 9.87 29.51
C TRP A 290 11.75 8.49 29.59
N ARG A 291 10.60 8.33 28.92
CA ARG A 291 9.79 7.12 28.86
C ARG A 291 9.35 6.87 27.42
N LEU A 292 9.44 5.63 26.98
CA LEU A 292 8.79 5.16 25.77
C LEU A 292 7.40 4.64 26.14
N ALA A 293 6.35 5.19 25.54
CA ALA A 293 4.99 4.66 25.59
C ALA A 293 4.63 4.03 24.24
N VAL A 294 4.54 2.70 24.20
CA VAL A 294 4.12 1.97 23.00
C VAL A 294 2.66 1.53 23.13
N VAL A 295 1.84 1.91 22.16
CA VAL A 295 0.42 1.55 22.09
C VAL A 295 0.21 0.53 20.97
N THR A 296 -0.17 -0.70 21.34
CA THR A 296 -0.59 -1.74 20.38
C THR A 296 -2.11 -1.76 20.23
N SER A 297 -2.62 -2.24 19.08
CA SER A 297 -4.06 -2.20 18.72
C SER A 297 -4.70 -0.80 18.84
N ALA A 298 -3.92 0.25 18.54
CA ALA A 298 -4.18 1.64 18.90
C ALA A 298 -5.58 2.16 18.57
N ARG A 299 -6.14 1.84 17.40
CA ARG A 299 -7.45 2.37 16.96
C ARG A 299 -8.66 1.54 17.40
N VAL A 300 -8.49 0.35 17.97
CA VAL A 300 -9.60 -0.60 18.23
C VAL A 300 -9.71 -1.03 19.69
N ASN A 301 -8.62 -1.53 20.27
CA ASN A 301 -8.59 -2.00 21.66
C ASN A 301 -7.18 -1.76 22.24
N PRO A 302 -6.83 -0.48 22.50
CA PRO A 302 -5.46 -0.08 22.76
C PRO A 302 -4.90 -0.69 24.04
N SER A 303 -3.67 -1.19 23.96
CA SER A 303 -2.89 -1.70 25.10
C SER A 303 -1.60 -0.89 25.23
N LEU A 304 -1.29 -0.45 26.46
CA LEU A 304 -0.13 0.40 26.76
C LEU A 304 1.04 -0.44 27.30
N LEU A 305 2.24 -0.17 26.78
CA LEU A 305 3.50 -0.57 27.38
C LEU A 305 4.35 0.69 27.64
N VAL A 306 4.70 0.96 28.89
CA VAL A 306 5.64 2.04 29.26
C VAL A 306 6.99 1.44 29.65
N LEU A 307 8.08 2.02 29.17
CA LEU A 307 9.47 1.60 29.46
C LEU A 307 10.35 2.82 29.75
N THR A 308 11.32 2.67 30.65
CA THR A 308 12.50 3.54 30.72
C THR A 308 13.43 3.33 29.52
N SER A 309 14.41 4.23 29.31
CA SER A 309 15.41 4.02 28.24
C SER A 309 16.24 2.75 28.43
N ALA A 310 16.42 2.26 29.66
CA ALA A 310 17.16 1.02 29.93
C ALA A 310 16.33 -0.23 29.55
N GLU A 311 15.07 -0.29 29.97
CA GLU A 311 14.16 -1.38 29.62
C GLU A 311 13.82 -1.40 28.12
N MET A 312 13.85 -0.25 27.45
CA MET A 312 13.73 -0.15 26.00
C MET A 312 14.92 -0.83 25.28
N GLU A 313 16.15 -0.53 25.70
CA GLU A 313 17.37 -1.10 25.08
C GLU A 313 17.54 -2.60 25.38
N ASP A 314 17.05 -3.10 26.53
CA ASP A 314 17.00 -4.53 26.84
C ASP A 314 15.93 -5.27 26.00
N ARG A 315 14.75 -4.67 25.84
CA ARG A 315 13.59 -5.34 25.23
C ARG A 315 13.55 -5.31 23.70
N PHE A 316 14.19 -4.32 23.06
CA PHE A 316 14.08 -4.11 21.61
C PHE A 316 15.44 -4.18 20.89
N THR A 317 15.44 -4.82 19.72
CA THR A 317 16.60 -4.85 18.83
C THR A 317 16.58 -3.62 17.91
N PHE A 318 17.65 -2.82 17.93
CA PHE A 318 17.82 -1.65 17.06
C PHE A 318 18.59 -2.03 15.80
N GLU A 319 17.95 -1.96 14.63
CA GLU A 319 18.57 -2.20 13.32
C GLU A 319 18.65 -0.89 12.52
N CYS A 320 19.87 -0.48 12.15
CA CYS A 320 20.12 0.75 11.41
C CYS A 320 19.66 0.63 9.95
N LEU A 321 18.52 1.21 9.62
CA LEU A 321 17.93 1.14 8.27
C LEU A 321 18.55 2.06 7.22
N ALA A 322 19.14 3.18 7.64
CA ALA A 322 19.71 4.16 6.73
C ALA A 322 20.93 4.82 7.37
N TRP A 323 21.93 5.10 6.52
CA TRP A 323 23.13 5.85 6.87
C TRP A 323 23.19 7.06 5.95
N GLU A 324 23.37 8.24 6.54
CA GLU A 324 23.59 9.48 5.82
C GLU A 324 25.09 9.65 5.58
N CYS A 325 25.49 9.73 4.31
CA CYS A 325 26.88 9.88 3.90
C CYS A 325 27.08 11.30 3.35
N THR A 326 27.73 12.17 4.13
CA THR A 326 28.09 13.53 3.72
C THR A 326 29.60 13.63 3.45
N THR A 327 29.99 14.46 2.49
CA THR A 327 31.39 14.87 2.36
C THR A 327 31.71 15.85 3.48
N VAL A 328 32.71 15.54 4.30
CA VAL A 328 33.29 16.54 5.21
C VAL A 328 34.06 17.53 4.32
N THR A 329 33.45 18.68 4.03
CA THR A 329 34.21 19.83 3.55
C THR A 329 35.17 20.23 4.67
N PRO A 330 36.50 20.22 4.45
CA PRO A 330 37.42 20.72 5.46
C PRO A 330 37.08 22.19 5.72
N THR A 331 36.81 22.53 6.98
CA THR A 331 36.77 23.95 7.40
C THR A 331 38.15 24.55 7.13
N ALA A 332 38.17 25.55 6.26
CA ALA A 332 39.33 26.40 6.00
C ALA A 332 39.48 27.44 7.12
#